data_AF-A0A7U8G815-F1
#
_entry.id   AF-A0A7U8G815-F1
#
_cell.length_a   1.000
_cell.length_b   1.000
_cell.length_c   1.000
_cell.angle_alpha   90.00
_cell.angle_beta   90.00
_cell.angle_gamma   90.00
#
_symmetry.space_group_name_H-M   'P 1'
#
loop_
_entity.id
_entity.type
_entity.pdbx_description
1 polymer ?
#
loop_
_entity_poly.entity_id
_entity_poly.type
_entity_poly.pdbx_seq_one_letter_code
_entity_poly.pdbx_strand_id
1 'polypeptide(L)'
;MLLNIDNFVIANKQIDNVAKNSVGIVKAINGESAMVLFIGVNEIKKVNFENLETIDIYKTGKGFDCKICNICHILKDTNSFEINQTDAKGNKTTRPSCRECRKHIDGVKLYSSEKKRMDKIAPPKGSIFTCPICEKRSIVGVTANLVRDHNHETGEGREWICDSCNTGLGRFKDNPKFLEKVIEYLRKYEK
;
A
#
# COMPACT_ATOMS: atom_id res chain seq x y z
N MET A 1 -26.19 6.56 19.66
CA MET A 1 -25.64 7.46 18.61
C MET A 1 -26.50 7.23 17.38
N LEU A 2 -27.11 8.28 16.80
CA LEU A 2 -27.95 8.13 15.59
C LEU A 2 -27.02 7.85 14.40
N LEU A 3 -27.17 6.67 13.80
CA LEU A 3 -26.48 6.32 12.58
C LEU A 3 -27.12 7.08 11.40
N ASN A 4 -26.32 7.79 10.61
CA ASN A 4 -26.78 8.53 9.43
C ASN A 4 -26.15 7.97 8.15
N ILE A 5 -26.77 8.28 7.01
CA ILE A 5 -26.17 8.03 5.70
C ILE A 5 -24.81 8.75 5.64
N ASP A 6 -23.85 8.13 4.96
CA ASP A 6 -22.45 8.54 4.82
C ASP A 6 -21.63 8.57 6.12
N ASN A 7 -22.18 8.10 7.24
CA ASN A 7 -21.36 7.84 8.43
C ASN A 7 -20.39 6.66 8.17
N PHE A 8 -19.17 6.81 8.65
CA PHE A 8 -18.20 5.73 8.69
C PHE A 8 -18.45 4.86 9.92
N VAL A 9 -18.44 3.55 9.70
CA VAL A 9 -18.67 2.53 10.72
C VAL A 9 -17.61 1.45 10.66
N ILE A 10 -17.49 0.69 11.74
CA ILE A 10 -16.77 -0.59 11.76
C ILE A 10 -17.73 -1.73 12.08
N ALA A 11 -17.41 -2.93 11.59
CA ALA A 11 -18.10 -4.14 12.00
C ALA A 11 -17.61 -4.61 13.39
N ASN A 12 -18.52 -4.76 14.36
CA ASN A 12 -18.18 -5.16 15.74
C ASN A 12 -17.78 -6.65 15.85
N LYS A 13 -18.19 -7.44 14.86
CA LYS A 13 -17.92 -8.88 14.72
C LYS A 13 -17.69 -9.23 13.25
N GLN A 14 -17.33 -10.47 12.98
CA GLN A 14 -17.29 -10.98 11.61
C GLN A 14 -18.72 -11.08 11.03
N ILE A 15 -18.89 -10.62 9.79
CA ILE A 15 -20.15 -10.66 9.03
C ILE A 15 -19.82 -11.25 7.66
N ASP A 16 -20.17 -12.52 7.42
CA ASP A 16 -19.74 -13.27 6.22
C ASP A 16 -18.21 -13.20 6.01
N ASN A 17 -17.78 -12.62 4.90
CA ASN A 17 -16.40 -12.33 4.50
C ASN A 17 -15.86 -10.99 5.03
N VAL A 18 -16.69 -10.18 5.71
CA VAL A 18 -16.28 -8.93 6.34
C VAL A 18 -15.73 -9.23 7.72
N ALA A 19 -14.42 -9.06 7.89
CA ALA A 19 -13.76 -9.25 9.18
C ALA A 19 -14.20 -8.20 10.21
N LYS A 20 -14.07 -8.52 11.50
CA LYS A 20 -14.21 -7.54 12.58
C LYS A 20 -13.30 -6.32 12.34
N ASN A 21 -13.77 -5.14 12.72
CA ASN A 21 -13.14 -3.83 12.54
C ASN A 21 -13.00 -3.37 11.07
N SER A 22 -13.61 -4.07 10.12
CA SER A 22 -13.66 -3.59 8.73
C SER A 22 -14.44 -2.29 8.65
N VAL A 23 -13.83 -1.27 8.06
CA VAL A 23 -14.44 0.05 7.87
C VAL A 23 -15.40 -0.01 6.69
N GLY A 24 -16.60 0.52 6.92
CA GLY A 24 -17.60 0.72 5.90
C GLY A 24 -18.22 2.11 5.97
N ILE A 25 -18.99 2.43 4.94
CA ILE A 25 -19.79 3.66 4.85
C ILE A 25 -21.26 3.32 4.69
N VAL A 26 -22.11 3.95 5.48
CA VAL A 26 -23.56 3.74 5.44
C VAL A 26 -24.12 4.31 4.14
N LYS A 27 -24.80 3.49 3.35
CA LYS A 27 -25.43 3.87 2.06
C LYS A 27 -26.94 4.00 2.15
N ALA A 28 -27.58 3.22 3.02
CA ALA A 28 -29.01 3.32 3.27
C ALA A 28 -29.34 2.84 4.69
N ILE A 29 -30.50 3.24 5.19
CA ILE A 29 -31.00 2.92 6.52
C ILE A 29 -32.42 2.39 6.39
N ASN A 30 -32.69 1.24 7.01
CA ASN A 30 -33.98 0.55 6.97
C ASN A 30 -34.30 -0.02 8.35
N GLY A 31 -35.12 0.70 9.13
CA GLY A 31 -35.46 0.32 10.50
C GLY A 31 -34.22 0.26 11.38
N GLU A 32 -33.94 -0.91 11.95
CA GLU A 32 -32.79 -1.18 12.83
C GLU A 32 -31.55 -1.69 12.09
N SER A 33 -31.55 -1.60 10.76
CA SER A 33 -30.47 -2.09 9.90
C SER A 33 -30.00 -1.03 8.91
N ALA A 34 -28.73 -1.13 8.48
CA ALA A 34 -28.14 -0.29 7.46
C ALA A 34 -27.58 -1.14 6.31
N MET A 35 -27.63 -0.58 5.10
CA MET A 35 -26.83 -1.05 3.97
C MET A 35 -25.46 -0.39 4.07
N VAL A 36 -24.42 -1.16 4.32
CA VAL A 36 -23.05 -0.66 4.53
C VAL A 36 -22.15 -1.15 3.41
N LEU A 37 -21.50 -0.23 2.71
CA LEU A 37 -20.42 -0.55 1.79
C LEU A 37 -19.13 -0.75 2.57
N PHE A 38 -18.67 -1.98 2.72
CA PHE A 38 -17.37 -2.30 3.33
C PHE A 38 -16.26 -2.13 2.29
N ILE A 39 -15.35 -1.18 2.54
CA ILE A 39 -14.44 -0.64 1.53
C ILE A 39 -13.41 -1.69 1.09
N GLY A 40 -12.86 -2.44 2.05
CA GLY A 40 -11.78 -3.40 1.79
C GLY A 40 -12.18 -4.59 0.93
N VAL A 41 -13.42 -5.06 1.09
CA VAL A 41 -13.98 -6.16 0.29
C VAL A 41 -14.80 -5.66 -0.90
N ASN A 42 -15.11 -4.36 -0.94
CA ASN A 42 -15.95 -3.71 -1.96
C ASN A 42 -17.34 -4.38 -2.11
N GLU A 43 -18.00 -4.63 -0.98
CA GLU A 43 -19.33 -5.25 -0.94
C GLU A 43 -20.29 -4.43 -0.08
N ILE A 44 -21.56 -4.38 -0.50
CA ILE A 44 -22.63 -3.82 0.31
C ILE A 44 -23.29 -4.96 1.09
N LYS A 45 -23.35 -4.82 2.42
CA LYS A 45 -24.03 -5.76 3.32
C LYS A 45 -25.15 -5.08 4.07
N LYS A 46 -26.26 -5.79 4.28
CA LYS A 46 -27.29 -5.40 5.24
C LYS A 46 -26.83 -5.81 6.63
N VAL A 47 -26.70 -4.85 7.55
CA VAL A 47 -26.16 -5.08 8.90
C VAL A 47 -27.05 -4.40 9.94
N ASN A 48 -27.43 -5.13 10.98
CA ASN A 48 -28.15 -4.55 12.13
C ASN A 48 -27.24 -3.57 12.89
N PHE A 49 -27.82 -2.49 13.43
CA PHE A 49 -27.04 -1.45 14.12
C PHE A 49 -26.24 -1.96 15.31
N GLU A 50 -26.73 -2.98 16.03
CA GLU A 50 -26.00 -3.65 17.12
C GLU A 50 -24.62 -4.20 16.70
N ASN A 51 -24.44 -4.49 15.41
CA ASN A 51 -23.21 -5.04 14.86
C ASN A 51 -22.33 -3.97 14.19
N LEU A 52 -22.71 -2.69 14.31
CA LEU A 52 -21.98 -1.55 13.81
C LEU A 52 -21.56 -0.62 14.94
N GLU A 53 -20.38 -0.05 14.83
CA GLU A 53 -19.91 1.03 15.68
C GLU A 53 -19.51 2.21 14.80
N THR A 54 -20.00 3.42 15.12
CA THR A 54 -19.64 4.63 14.37
C THR A 54 -18.24 5.07 14.77
N ILE A 55 -17.43 5.46 13.78
CA ILE A 55 -16.07 5.95 14.01
C ILE A 55 -15.88 7.35 13.43
N ASP A 56 -15.04 8.14 14.07
CA ASP A 56 -14.53 9.40 13.52
C ASP A 56 -13.19 9.14 12.81
N ILE A 57 -13.23 9.10 11.48
CA ILE A 57 -12.05 8.80 10.66
C ILE A 57 -10.93 9.84 10.83
N TYR A 58 -11.24 11.07 11.23
CA TYR A 58 -10.25 12.13 11.46
C TYR A 58 -9.52 11.96 12.80
N LYS A 59 -10.00 11.07 13.67
CA LYS A 59 -9.33 10.63 14.90
C LYS A 59 -8.62 9.30 14.74
N THR A 60 -8.11 9.02 13.54
CA THR A 60 -7.30 7.84 13.23
C THR A 60 -6.02 8.25 12.49
N GLY A 61 -5.02 7.38 12.51
CA GLY A 61 -3.75 7.58 11.80
C GLY A 61 -2.70 8.27 12.65
N LYS A 62 -2.01 9.25 12.06
CA LYS A 62 -0.84 9.86 12.70
C LYS A 62 -1.27 10.68 13.93
N GLY A 63 -0.68 10.37 15.08
CA GLY A 63 -1.02 11.02 16.35
C GLY A 63 -2.16 10.35 17.12
N PHE A 64 -2.69 9.22 16.62
CA PHE A 64 -3.73 8.43 17.27
C PHE A 64 -3.28 6.98 17.49
N ASP A 65 -3.94 6.28 18.42
CA ASP A 65 -3.60 4.90 18.79
C ASP A 65 -4.01 3.87 17.73
N CYS A 66 -4.95 4.24 16.86
CA CYS A 66 -5.47 3.39 15.79
C CYS A 66 -5.32 4.04 14.41
N LYS A 67 -5.28 3.21 13.37
CA LYS A 67 -5.13 3.62 11.97
C LYS A 67 -5.88 2.67 11.05
N ILE A 68 -6.49 3.23 10.00
CA ILE A 68 -7.17 2.47 8.95
C ILE A 68 -6.15 2.06 7.87
N CYS A 69 -6.10 0.77 7.54
CA CYS A 69 -5.23 0.27 6.48
C CYS A 69 -5.73 0.67 5.08
N ASN A 70 -4.87 1.21 4.23
CA ASN A 70 -5.29 1.64 2.87
C ASN A 70 -5.54 0.51 1.87
N ILE A 71 -5.35 -0.75 2.27
CA ILE A 71 -5.61 -1.93 1.43
C ILE A 71 -6.88 -2.61 1.92
N CYS A 72 -6.82 -3.26 3.08
CA CYS A 72 -7.97 -3.98 3.63
C CYS A 72 -9.02 -3.09 4.30
N HIS A 73 -8.73 -1.81 4.54
CA HIS A 73 -9.64 -0.86 5.21
C HIS A 73 -10.15 -1.36 6.57
N ILE A 74 -9.33 -2.14 7.29
CA ILE A 74 -9.60 -2.53 8.67
C ILE A 74 -8.95 -1.51 9.60
N LEU A 75 -9.67 -1.09 10.64
CA LEU A 75 -9.15 -0.28 11.74
C LEU A 75 -8.28 -1.17 12.66
N LYS A 76 -7.02 -0.78 12.85
CA LYS A 76 -6.05 -1.53 13.66
C LYS A 76 -5.25 -0.59 14.54
N ASP A 77 -4.63 -1.12 15.59
CA ASP A 77 -3.67 -0.37 16.39
C ASP A 77 -2.50 0.12 15.53
N THR A 78 -1.94 1.29 15.87
CA THR A 78 -0.82 1.91 15.15
C THR A 78 0.40 0.98 15.06
N ASN A 79 0.61 0.10 16.06
CA ASN A 79 1.70 -0.89 16.07
C ASN A 79 1.55 -2.00 15.01
N SER A 80 0.33 -2.18 14.46
CA SER A 80 0.07 -3.06 13.32
C SER A 80 0.64 -2.53 11.99
N PHE A 81 1.25 -1.35 12.00
CA PHE A 81 1.88 -0.72 10.84
C PHE A 81 3.37 -0.53 11.09
N GLU A 82 4.18 -0.77 10.07
CA GLU A 82 5.63 -0.58 10.15
C GLU A 82 5.98 0.91 10.09
N ILE A 83 6.91 1.37 10.94
CA ILE A 83 7.50 2.72 10.85
C ILE A 83 8.39 2.79 9.61
N ASN A 84 8.19 3.79 8.75
CA ASN A 84 8.88 3.90 7.46
C ASN A 84 9.74 5.17 7.33
N GLN A 85 9.30 6.28 7.92
CA GLN A 85 9.99 7.57 7.82
C GLN A 85 9.86 8.36 9.12
N THR A 86 10.61 9.44 9.22
CA THR A 86 10.50 10.45 10.27
C THR A 86 10.23 11.79 9.58
N ASP A 87 9.23 12.54 10.04
CA ASP A 87 8.91 13.85 9.48
C ASP A 87 9.88 14.95 9.96
N ALA A 88 9.73 16.16 9.42
CA ALA A 88 10.54 17.32 9.80
C ALA A 88 10.40 17.73 11.27
N LYS A 89 9.33 17.29 11.97
CA LYS A 89 9.09 17.55 13.39
C LYS A 89 9.60 16.41 14.28
N GLY A 90 10.30 15.42 13.73
CA GLY A 90 10.82 14.27 14.46
C GLY A 90 9.80 13.15 14.71
N ASN A 91 8.55 13.30 14.25
CA ASN A 91 7.52 12.29 14.45
C ASN A 91 7.70 11.13 13.50
N LYS A 92 7.59 9.91 14.03
CA LYS A 92 7.60 8.69 13.22
C LYS A 92 6.33 8.59 12.38
N THR A 93 6.50 8.26 11.11
CA THR A 93 5.39 8.00 10.18
C THR A 93 5.38 6.52 9.80
N THR A 94 4.22 5.89 9.97
CA THR A 94 4.02 4.48 9.61
C THR A 94 3.58 4.34 8.15
N ARG A 95 3.87 3.18 7.55
CA ARG A 95 3.32 2.79 6.24
C ARG A 95 1.80 2.88 6.25
N PRO A 96 1.16 3.22 5.11
CA PRO A 96 -0.30 3.28 5.03
C PRO A 96 -0.96 1.89 5.05
N SER A 97 -0.23 0.85 4.65
CA SER A 97 -0.68 -0.54 4.64
C SER A 97 -0.22 -1.26 5.91
N CYS A 98 -1.11 -2.05 6.52
CA CYS A 98 -0.76 -2.83 7.71
C CYS A 98 0.24 -3.96 7.38
N ARG A 99 0.90 -4.50 8.41
CA ARG A 99 1.90 -5.58 8.28
C ARG A 99 1.36 -6.80 7.54
N GLU A 100 0.11 -7.21 7.78
CA GLU A 100 -0.51 -8.33 7.07
C GLU A 100 -0.67 -8.07 5.56
N CYS A 101 -1.18 -6.90 5.17
CA CYS A 101 -1.27 -6.54 3.75
C CYS A 101 0.12 -6.41 3.11
N ARG A 102 1.14 -5.98 3.87
CA ARG A 102 2.52 -5.91 3.38
C ARG A 102 3.10 -7.28 3.05
N LYS A 103 2.76 -8.35 3.76
CA LYS A 103 3.21 -9.72 3.39
C LYS A 103 2.84 -10.05 1.94
N HIS A 104 1.64 -9.67 1.50
CA HIS A 104 1.19 -9.88 0.12
C HIS A 104 1.85 -8.91 -0.88
N ILE A 105 2.13 -7.67 -0.48
CA ILE A 105 2.78 -6.67 -1.35
C ILE A 105 4.28 -6.96 -1.50
N ASP A 106 4.94 -7.36 -0.44
CA ASP A 106 6.38 -7.68 -0.40
C ASP A 106 6.68 -8.98 -1.15
N GLY A 107 5.72 -9.91 -1.17
CA GLY A 107 5.80 -11.16 -1.91
C GLY A 107 7.00 -12.03 -1.53
N VAL A 108 7.50 -12.76 -2.51
CA VAL A 108 8.70 -13.58 -2.42
C VAL A 108 9.93 -12.68 -2.39
N LYS A 109 10.75 -12.84 -1.35
CA LYS A 109 12.02 -12.13 -1.23
C LYS A 109 13.01 -12.63 -2.28
N LEU A 110 13.86 -11.73 -2.76
CA LEU A 110 15.02 -12.05 -3.59
C LEU A 110 15.82 -13.24 -3.03
N TYR A 111 15.97 -14.29 -3.84
CA TYR A 111 16.70 -15.48 -3.44
C TYR A 111 18.17 -15.18 -3.14
N SER A 112 18.73 -15.90 -2.17
CA SER A 112 20.14 -15.76 -1.79
C SER A 112 21.10 -16.07 -2.94
N SER A 113 20.76 -17.03 -3.80
CA SER A 113 21.52 -17.34 -5.03
C SER A 113 21.50 -16.16 -6.01
N GLU A 114 20.33 -15.59 -6.23
CA GLU A 114 20.11 -14.45 -7.13
C GLU A 114 20.78 -13.18 -6.61
N LYS A 115 20.70 -12.92 -5.30
CA LYS A 115 21.47 -11.85 -4.66
C LYS A 115 22.97 -12.01 -4.94
N LYS A 116 23.53 -13.21 -4.74
CA LYS A 116 24.95 -13.48 -5.04
C LYS A 116 25.26 -13.30 -6.53
N ARG A 117 24.36 -13.69 -7.43
CA ARG A 117 24.51 -13.49 -8.89
C ARG A 117 24.57 -12.00 -9.23
N MET A 118 23.63 -11.21 -8.71
CA MET A 118 23.56 -9.77 -8.95
C MET A 118 24.74 -9.02 -8.32
N ASP A 119 25.21 -9.44 -7.15
CA ASP A 119 26.35 -8.81 -6.47
C ASP A 119 27.66 -8.96 -7.26
N LYS A 120 27.84 -10.04 -8.03
CA LYS A 120 29.00 -10.23 -8.92
C LYS A 120 29.05 -9.22 -10.08
N ILE A 121 27.90 -8.70 -10.49
CA ILE A 121 27.77 -7.73 -11.59
C ILE A 121 27.34 -6.35 -11.08
N ALA A 122 27.51 -6.08 -9.78
CA ALA A 122 27.14 -4.82 -9.18
C ALA A 122 27.96 -3.66 -9.77
N PRO A 123 27.33 -2.57 -10.23
CA PRO A 123 28.05 -1.38 -10.65
C PRO A 123 28.94 -0.84 -9.51
N PRO A 124 30.25 -0.63 -9.73
CA PRO A 124 31.15 -0.16 -8.68
C PRO A 124 30.74 1.20 -8.13
N LYS A 125 30.92 1.44 -6.83
CA LYS A 125 30.72 2.78 -6.24
C LYS A 125 31.62 3.81 -6.93
N GLY A 126 31.07 4.99 -7.20
CA GLY A 126 31.79 6.07 -7.91
C GLY A 126 31.87 5.90 -9.44
N SER A 127 31.47 4.76 -10.00
CA SER A 127 31.38 4.58 -11.45
C SER A 127 30.20 5.35 -12.07
N ILE A 128 30.25 5.53 -13.40
CA ILE A 128 29.11 6.05 -14.18
C ILE A 128 28.16 4.90 -14.51
N PHE A 129 26.88 5.09 -14.20
CA PHE A 129 25.81 4.14 -14.47
C PHE A 129 24.67 4.81 -15.24
N THR A 130 24.16 4.12 -16.27
CA THR A 130 22.95 4.51 -17.03
C THR A 130 21.82 3.57 -16.65
N CYS A 131 20.74 4.10 -16.07
CA CYS A 131 19.59 3.28 -15.68
C CYS A 131 18.85 2.73 -16.92
N PRO A 132 18.56 1.42 -17.01
CA PRO A 132 17.92 0.83 -18.19
C PRO A 132 16.44 1.24 -18.36
N ILE A 133 15.81 1.82 -17.32
CA ILE A 133 14.40 2.23 -17.36
C ILE A 133 14.23 3.69 -17.73
N CYS A 134 14.94 4.59 -17.03
CA CYS A 134 14.76 6.04 -17.22
C CYS A 134 15.91 6.71 -17.98
N GLU A 135 16.92 5.93 -18.40
CA GLU A 135 18.08 6.35 -19.20
C GLU A 135 18.94 7.46 -18.59
N LYS A 136 18.65 7.87 -17.34
CA LYS A 136 19.46 8.83 -16.61
C LYS A 136 20.83 8.24 -16.28
N ARG A 137 21.87 9.03 -16.54
CA ARG A 137 23.25 8.79 -16.09
C ARG A 137 23.44 9.27 -14.66
N SER A 138 24.27 8.56 -13.90
CA SER A 138 24.54 8.87 -12.48
C SER A 138 25.92 8.38 -12.04
N ILE A 139 26.45 8.97 -10.98
CA ILE A 139 27.60 8.46 -10.23
C ILE A 139 27.06 7.56 -9.11
N VAL A 140 27.41 6.28 -9.14
CA VAL A 140 26.88 5.25 -8.23
C VAL A 140 27.19 5.60 -6.77
N GLY A 141 26.15 5.77 -5.96
CA GLY A 141 26.25 6.09 -4.52
C GLY A 141 26.54 7.56 -4.21
N VAL A 142 26.58 8.43 -5.22
CA VAL A 142 26.77 9.89 -5.05
C VAL A 142 25.54 10.65 -5.54
N THR A 143 25.19 10.52 -6.82
CA THR A 143 24.03 11.22 -7.39
C THR A 143 22.78 10.34 -7.49
N ALA A 144 22.94 9.02 -7.39
CA ALA A 144 21.84 8.06 -7.30
C ALA A 144 22.25 6.80 -6.54
N ASN A 145 21.32 6.26 -5.76
CA ASN A 145 21.43 4.92 -5.19
C ASN A 145 20.88 3.89 -6.17
N LEU A 146 21.56 2.75 -6.28
CA LEU A 146 21.11 1.61 -7.08
C LEU A 146 20.60 0.50 -6.18
N VAL A 147 19.64 -0.26 -6.69
CA VAL A 147 19.00 -1.36 -5.98
C VAL A 147 18.92 -2.61 -6.85
N ARG A 148 18.90 -3.77 -6.19
CA ARG A 148 18.62 -5.07 -6.81
C ARG A 148 17.13 -5.18 -7.01
N ASP A 149 16.70 -4.96 -8.24
CA ASP A 149 15.31 -5.15 -8.61
C ASP A 149 15.02 -6.65 -8.82
N HIS A 150 13.84 -7.11 -8.41
CA HIS A 150 13.50 -8.53 -8.44
C HIS A 150 12.00 -8.73 -8.62
N ASN A 151 11.63 -9.91 -9.10
CA ASN A 151 10.24 -10.30 -9.23
C ASN A 151 9.72 -10.81 -7.87
N HIS A 152 8.69 -10.14 -7.33
CA HIS A 152 8.06 -10.49 -6.05
C HIS A 152 7.15 -11.74 -6.11
N GLU A 153 6.93 -12.33 -7.28
CA GLU A 153 6.22 -13.61 -7.43
C GLU A 153 7.20 -14.79 -7.48
N THR A 154 8.35 -14.64 -8.15
CA THR A 154 9.32 -15.73 -8.35
C THR A 154 10.53 -15.66 -7.43
N GLY A 155 10.86 -14.49 -6.88
CA GLY A 155 12.11 -14.26 -6.13
C GLY A 155 13.36 -14.11 -7.00
N GLU A 156 13.21 -14.13 -8.32
CA GLU A 156 14.31 -14.00 -9.29
C GLU A 156 14.75 -12.54 -9.47
N GLY A 157 16.06 -12.33 -9.56
CA GLY A 157 16.64 -11.01 -9.78
C GLY A 157 16.44 -10.55 -11.22
N ARG A 158 15.94 -9.32 -11.40
CA ARG A 158 15.89 -8.66 -12.70
C ARG A 158 17.26 -8.03 -12.98
N GLU A 159 17.37 -6.72 -12.79
CA GLU A 159 18.60 -5.96 -13.06
C GLU A 159 18.96 -5.02 -11.90
N TRP A 160 20.10 -4.36 -12.02
CA TRP A 160 20.39 -3.17 -11.22
C TRP A 160 19.70 -1.97 -11.84
N ILE A 161 18.87 -1.27 -11.07
CA ILE A 161 18.20 -0.04 -11.48
C ILE A 161 18.36 1.04 -10.41
N CYS A 162 18.08 2.30 -10.74
CA CYS A 162 18.10 3.35 -9.73
C CYS A 162 16.89 3.22 -8.78
N ASP A 163 17.08 3.60 -7.52
CA ASP A 163 16.06 3.53 -6.46
C ASP A 163 14.75 4.26 -6.85
N SER A 164 14.88 5.36 -7.60
CA SER A 164 13.73 6.13 -8.11
C SER A 164 12.85 5.29 -9.05
N CYS A 165 13.46 4.55 -10.00
CA CYS A 165 12.72 3.67 -10.91
C CYS A 165 12.10 2.50 -10.14
N ASN A 166 12.85 1.87 -9.24
CA ASN A 166 12.35 0.77 -8.40
C ASN A 166 11.12 1.18 -7.59
N THR A 167 11.19 2.33 -6.91
CA THR A 167 10.04 2.87 -6.16
C THR A 167 8.90 3.29 -7.09
N GLY A 168 9.19 3.63 -8.36
CA GLY A 168 8.20 3.85 -9.40
C GLY A 168 7.44 2.58 -9.76
N LEU A 169 8.15 1.48 -10.04
CA LEU A 169 7.54 0.18 -10.34
C LEU A 169 6.60 -0.28 -9.21
N GLY A 170 7.03 -0.16 -7.96
CA GLY A 170 6.23 -0.52 -6.79
C GLY A 170 4.93 0.29 -6.64
N ARG A 171 4.86 1.53 -7.16
CA ARG A 171 3.61 2.32 -7.18
C ARG A 171 2.57 1.75 -8.14
N PHE A 172 3.04 1.07 -9.19
CA PHE A 172 2.21 0.36 -10.17
C PHE A 172 2.17 -1.15 -9.90
N LYS A 173 2.50 -1.56 -8.65
CA LYS A 173 2.44 -2.94 -8.16
C LYS A 173 3.26 -3.93 -8.99
N ASP A 174 4.35 -3.46 -9.61
CA ASP A 174 5.20 -4.23 -10.51
C ASP A 174 4.44 -4.96 -11.64
N ASN A 175 3.24 -4.45 -12.00
CA ASN A 175 2.32 -5.13 -12.90
C ASN A 175 2.11 -4.31 -14.19
N PRO A 176 2.46 -4.86 -15.37
CA PRO A 176 2.33 -4.17 -16.66
C PRO A 176 0.94 -3.60 -16.94
N LYS A 177 -0.13 -4.24 -16.48
CA LYS A 177 -1.51 -3.77 -16.65
C LYS A 177 -1.76 -2.37 -16.09
N PHE A 178 -1.08 -2.00 -14.99
CA PHE A 178 -1.20 -0.64 -14.46
C PHE A 178 -0.34 0.36 -15.23
N LEU A 179 0.79 -0.07 -15.79
CA LEU A 179 1.62 0.77 -16.65
C LEU A 179 0.93 1.08 -17.98
N GLU A 180 0.22 0.12 -18.57
CA GLU A 180 -0.63 0.34 -19.75
C GLU A 180 -1.68 1.43 -19.50
N LYS A 181 -2.35 1.37 -18.34
CA LYS A 181 -3.29 2.43 -17.92
C LYS A 181 -2.62 3.80 -17.78
N VAL A 182 -1.37 3.85 -17.35
CA VAL A 182 -0.60 5.12 -17.28
C VAL A 182 -0.34 5.64 -18.69
N ILE A 183 0.06 4.78 -19.62
CA ILE A 183 0.28 5.16 -21.02
C ILE A 183 -1.02 5.70 -21.64
N GLU A 184 -2.14 4.98 -21.48
CA GLU A 184 -3.46 5.42 -21.95
C GLU A 184 -3.87 6.76 -21.34
N TYR A 185 -3.68 6.92 -20.03
CA TYR A 185 -3.98 8.16 -19.32
C TYR A 185 -3.15 9.32 -19.87
N LEU A 186 -1.85 9.13 -20.09
CA LEU A 186 -0.97 10.18 -20.64
C LEU A 186 -1.39 10.54 -22.07
N ARG A 187 -1.59 9.54 -22.95
CA ARG A 187 -2.02 9.74 -24.33
C ARG A 187 -3.34 10.50 -24.43
N LYS A 188 -4.26 10.28 -23.50
CA LYS A 188 -5.54 11.02 -23.45
C LYS A 188 -5.36 12.54 -23.32
N TYR A 189 -4.25 13.00 -22.75
CA TYR A 189 -3.97 14.43 -22.51
C TYR A 189 -2.69 14.92 -23.20
N GLU A 190 -2.06 14.07 -24.01
CA GLU A 190 -0.97 14.47 -24.87
C GLU A 190 -1.53 15.40 -25.96
N LYS A 191 -0.83 16.51 -26.22
CA LYS A 191 -1.24 17.52 -27.20
C LYS A 191 -0.56 17.27 -28.53
#